data_AF-A0A1B6NVF7-F1
#
_entry.id   AF-A0A1B6NVF7-F1
#
_cell.length_a   1.000
_cell.length_b   1.000
_cell.length_c   1.000
_cell.angle_alpha   90.00
_cell.angle_beta   90.00
_cell.angle_gamma   90.00
#
_symmetry.space_group_name_H-M   'P 1'
#
loop_
_entity.id
_entity.type
_entity.pdbx_description
1 polymer ?
#
loop_
_entity_poly.entity_id
_entity_poly.type
_entity_poly.pdbx_seq_one_letter_code
_entity_poly.pdbx_strand_id
1 'polypeptide(L)'
;QSNSTEQIKMTGSNGSSVMGSVQSTFDNPWAMAFLPDGHSLVTEKAGTLWLLDKNQQKRFAVSNVPSVTARGQGGLGDVIIHPDFASNNTIYISYIERDEKDDAFSGRSNRARYA
;
A
#
# COMPACT_ATOMS: atom_id res chain seq x y z
N GLN A 1 21.54 -10.48 -12.05
CA GLN A 1 22.18 -9.78 -10.93
C GLN A 1 21.68 -10.44 -9.65
N SER A 2 22.58 -10.81 -8.73
CA SER A 2 22.27 -11.58 -7.52
C SER A 2 21.43 -10.76 -6.54
N ASN A 3 20.17 -11.14 -6.32
CA ASN A 3 19.38 -10.62 -5.21
C ASN A 3 19.77 -11.37 -3.94
N SER A 4 20.76 -10.85 -3.18
CA SER A 4 20.93 -11.27 -1.78
C SER A 4 19.83 -10.60 -0.97
N THR A 5 18.71 -11.30 -0.78
CA THR A 5 17.62 -10.85 0.08
C THR A 5 18.19 -10.62 1.49
N GLU A 6 18.19 -9.38 1.97
CA GLU A 6 18.64 -9.07 3.32
C GLU A 6 17.80 -9.85 4.32
N GLN A 7 18.46 -10.57 5.24
CA GLN A 7 17.82 -11.41 6.24
C GLN A 7 17.84 -10.67 7.58
N ILE A 8 16.68 -10.55 8.20
CA ILE A 8 16.50 -9.89 9.50
C ILE A 8 16.12 -10.96 10.52
N LYS A 9 16.90 -11.07 11.59
CA LYS A 9 16.55 -11.89 12.76
C LYS A 9 15.78 -11.03 13.76
N MET A 10 14.55 -11.42 14.05
CA MET A 10 13.72 -10.81 15.08
C MET A 10 13.74 -11.71 16.32
N THR A 11 14.12 -11.16 17.47
CA THR A 11 14.14 -11.90 18.75
C THR A 11 13.02 -11.38 19.64
N GLY A 12 12.15 -12.28 20.10
CA GLY A 12 11.05 -11.97 21.01
C GLY A 12 11.53 -11.85 22.46
N SER A 13 10.72 -11.20 23.30
CA SER A 13 11.02 -10.94 24.71
C SER A 13 11.24 -12.22 25.55
N ASN A 14 10.74 -13.37 25.08
CA ASN A 14 10.91 -14.68 25.72
C ASN A 14 12.01 -15.54 25.05
N GLY A 15 12.91 -14.94 24.26
CA GLY A 15 14.04 -15.64 23.62
C GLY A 15 13.69 -16.41 22.33
N SER A 16 12.42 -16.44 21.92
CA SER A 16 12.01 -16.96 20.60
C SER A 16 12.63 -16.13 19.48
N SER A 17 12.97 -16.75 18.34
CA SER A 17 13.52 -16.04 17.18
C SER A 17 12.76 -16.36 15.90
N VAL A 18 12.56 -15.36 15.06
CA VAL A 18 11.99 -15.49 13.71
C VAL A 18 12.96 -14.86 12.71
N MET A 19 13.12 -15.49 11.56
CA MET A 19 13.87 -14.94 10.42
C MET A 19 12.89 -14.36 9.41
N GLY A 20 13.11 -13.12 9.00
CA GLY A 20 12.40 -12.47 7.90
C GLY A 20 13.38 -12.10 6.79
N SER A 21 12.87 -11.98 5.57
CA SER A 21 13.65 -11.55 4.41
C SER A 21 13.04 -10.29 3.80
N VAL A 22 13.87 -9.31 3.47
CA VAL A 22 13.42 -8.03 2.89
C VAL A 22 13.02 -8.23 1.44
N GLN A 23 11.74 -8.05 1.15
CA GLN A 23 11.18 -8.27 -0.19
C GLN A 23 11.22 -7.01 -1.07
N SER A 24 10.91 -5.84 -0.49
CA SER A 24 10.84 -4.55 -1.17
C SER A 24 10.97 -3.39 -0.19
N THR A 25 11.46 -2.25 -0.68
CA THR A 25 11.61 -1.00 0.09
C THR A 25 10.60 0.05 -0.39
N PHE A 26 10.02 0.78 0.56
CA PHE A 26 9.01 1.83 0.35
C PHE A 26 9.39 3.08 1.14
N ASP A 27 8.95 4.24 0.69
CA ASP A 27 9.29 5.50 1.34
C ASP A 27 8.49 5.68 2.64
N ASN A 28 7.16 5.56 2.56
CA ASN A 28 6.25 5.69 3.69
C ASN A 28 5.03 4.77 3.50
N PRO A 29 5.20 3.43 3.58
CA PRO A 29 4.12 2.49 3.36
C PRO A 29 3.06 2.60 4.47
N TRP A 30 1.78 2.48 4.10
CA TRP A 30 0.64 2.59 5.00
C TRP A 30 -0.16 1.29 5.11
N ALA A 31 -0.62 0.76 3.98
CA ALA A 31 -1.39 -0.49 3.93
C ALA A 31 -0.94 -1.39 2.77
N MET A 32 -1.28 -2.68 2.86
CA MET A 32 -1.01 -3.69 1.84
C MET A 32 -2.21 -4.61 1.67
N ALA A 33 -2.55 -4.96 0.43
CA ALA A 33 -3.58 -5.94 0.10
C ALA A 33 -3.07 -6.96 -0.94
N PHE A 34 -3.28 -8.25 -0.70
CA PHE A 34 -2.96 -9.31 -1.67
C PHE A 34 -4.10 -9.51 -2.66
N LEU A 35 -3.76 -9.70 -3.93
CA LEU A 35 -4.70 -10.01 -4.99
C LEU A 35 -4.82 -11.54 -5.18
N PRO A 36 -5.96 -12.05 -5.68
CA PRO A 36 -6.16 -13.50 -5.87
C PRO A 36 -5.15 -14.18 -6.81
N ASP A 37 -4.50 -13.42 -7.68
CA ASP A 37 -3.54 -13.93 -8.67
C ASP A 37 -2.08 -13.95 -8.18
N GLY A 38 -1.85 -13.53 -6.93
CA GLY A 38 -0.55 -13.50 -6.25
C GLY A 38 0.18 -12.16 -6.33
N HIS A 39 -0.36 -11.16 -7.04
CA HIS A 39 0.13 -9.78 -6.95
C HIS A 39 -0.26 -9.16 -5.60
N SER A 40 0.30 -8.00 -5.28
CA SER A 40 -0.12 -7.21 -4.13
C SER A 40 -0.14 -5.71 -4.45
N LEU A 41 -0.93 -4.99 -3.66
CA LEU A 41 -1.03 -3.54 -3.69
C LEU A 41 -0.41 -2.98 -2.40
N VAL A 42 0.33 -1.88 -2.50
CA VAL A 42 0.86 -1.15 -1.33
C VAL A 42 0.58 0.33 -1.46
N THR A 43 -0.09 0.92 -0.48
CA THR A 43 -0.26 2.37 -0.41
C THR A 43 0.93 3.01 0.28
N GLU A 44 1.42 4.12 -0.26
CA GLU A 44 2.35 5.02 0.40
C GLU A 44 1.60 6.30 0.77
N LYS A 45 1.84 6.78 1.98
CA LYS A 45 1.14 7.93 2.57
C LYS A 45 1.15 9.18 1.70
N ALA A 46 2.20 9.36 0.89
CA ALA A 46 2.37 10.49 -0.02
C ALA A 46 1.42 10.49 -1.24
N GLY A 47 0.66 9.41 -1.47
CA GLY A 47 -0.30 9.34 -2.58
C GLY A 47 -0.02 8.25 -3.61
N THR A 48 1.03 7.45 -3.44
CA THR A 48 1.38 6.40 -4.39
C THR A 48 0.67 5.09 -4.03
N LEU A 49 0.06 4.43 -5.01
CA LEU A 49 -0.35 3.02 -4.90
C LEU A 49 0.56 2.18 -5.79
N TRP A 50 1.37 1.30 -5.22
CA TRP A 50 2.23 0.38 -5.96
C TRP A 50 1.52 -0.93 -6.24
N LEU A 51 1.69 -1.46 -7.46
CA LEU A 51 1.47 -2.87 -7.76
C LEU A 51 2.79 -3.63 -7.68
N LEU A 52 2.81 -4.72 -6.91
CA LEU A 52 3.93 -5.66 -6.85
C LEU A 52 3.61 -6.95 -7.60
N ASP A 53 4.64 -7.58 -8.16
CA ASP A 53 4.53 -8.89 -8.78
C ASP A 53 4.42 -10.02 -7.74
N LYS A 54 4.34 -11.27 -8.23
CA LYS A 54 4.26 -12.47 -7.39
C LYS A 54 5.50 -12.70 -6.53
N ASN A 55 6.63 -12.08 -6.89
CA ASN A 55 7.88 -12.08 -6.14
C ASN A 55 8.02 -10.82 -5.27
N GLN A 56 6.91 -10.10 -5.05
CA GLN A 56 6.83 -8.88 -4.26
C GLN A 56 7.77 -7.75 -4.75
N GLN A 57 8.11 -7.73 -6.04
CA GLN A 57 8.90 -6.67 -6.67
C GLN A 57 8.00 -5.58 -7.23
N LYS A 58 8.37 -4.30 -7.03
CA LYS A 58 7.63 -3.14 -7.57
C LYS A 58 7.56 -3.22 -9.10
N ARG A 59 6.34 -3.27 -9.66
CA ARG A 59 6.10 -3.23 -11.10
C ARG A 59 5.90 -1.82 -11.60
N PHE A 60 4.88 -1.14 -11.09
CA PHE A 60 4.52 0.24 -11.45
C PHE A 60 3.62 0.87 -10.39
N ALA A 61 3.56 2.20 -10.40
CA ALA A 61 2.57 2.97 -9.65
C ALA A 61 1.24 2.99 -10.43
N VAL A 62 0.16 2.62 -9.75
CA VAL A 62 -1.20 2.63 -10.30
C VAL A 62 -1.61 4.09 -10.56
N SER A 63 -2.16 4.33 -11.74
CA SER A 63 -2.66 5.65 -12.14
C SER A 63 -4.05 5.93 -11.56
N ASN A 64 -4.51 7.18 -11.66
CA ASN A 64 -5.84 7.62 -11.21
C ASN A 64 -6.12 7.38 -9.71
N VAL A 65 -5.07 7.33 -8.89
CA VAL A 65 -5.18 7.38 -7.44
C VAL A 65 -5.50 8.82 -7.02
N PRO A 66 -6.37 9.05 -6.01
CA PRO A 66 -6.65 10.39 -5.52
C PRO A 66 -5.37 11.14 -5.14
N SER A 67 -5.27 12.41 -5.56
CA SER A 67 -4.22 13.30 -5.06
C SER A 67 -4.45 13.59 -3.58
N VAL A 68 -3.39 13.54 -2.78
CA VAL A 68 -3.43 13.72 -1.33
C VAL A 68 -2.25 14.55 -0.87
N THR A 69 -2.37 15.19 0.30
CA THR A 69 -1.25 15.87 0.96
C THR A 69 -0.91 15.15 2.27
N ALA A 70 0.28 14.54 2.32
CA ALA A 70 0.75 13.87 3.52
C ALA A 70 1.12 14.86 4.63
N ARG A 71 0.42 14.83 5.77
CA ARG A 71 0.71 15.65 6.95
C ARG A 71 0.06 15.06 8.21
N GLY A 72 0.83 14.92 9.28
CA GLY A 72 0.35 14.31 10.52
C GLY A 72 -0.09 12.87 10.26
N GLN A 73 -1.34 12.52 10.57
CA GLN A 73 -1.95 11.23 10.20
C GLN A 73 -2.65 11.24 8.83
N GLY A 74 -2.63 12.37 8.11
CA GLY A 74 -3.25 12.52 6.79
C GLY A 74 -2.35 12.05 5.64
N GLY A 75 -2.98 11.60 4.56
CA GLY A 75 -2.35 11.05 3.35
C GLY A 75 -3.25 10.00 2.70
N LEU A 76 -2.66 9.18 1.82
CA LEU A 76 -3.29 7.96 1.31
C LEU A 76 -3.33 6.93 2.44
N GLY A 77 -4.49 6.30 2.62
CA GLY A 77 -4.75 5.39 3.71
C GLY A 77 -4.82 3.93 3.26
N ASP A 78 -5.85 3.25 3.72
CA ASP A 78 -6.06 1.82 3.53
C ASP A 78 -6.50 1.46 2.10
N VAL A 79 -6.22 0.23 1.69
CA VAL A 79 -6.66 -0.37 0.43
C VAL A 79 -7.26 -1.75 0.68
N ILE A 80 -8.47 -1.97 0.19
CA ILE A 80 -9.13 -3.28 0.22
C ILE A 80 -9.63 -3.67 -1.16
N ILE A 81 -9.64 -4.97 -1.44
CA ILE A 81 -10.16 -5.50 -2.71
C ILE A 81 -11.64 -5.86 -2.57
N HIS A 82 -12.40 -5.69 -3.65
CA HIS A 82 -13.76 -6.20 -3.72
C HIS A 82 -13.76 -7.74 -3.61
N PRO A 83 -14.75 -8.38 -2.94
CA PRO A 83 -14.83 -9.85 -2.87
C PRO A 83 -14.75 -10.52 -4.26
N ASP A 84 -15.46 -9.97 -5.24
CA ASP A 84 -15.40 -10.39 -6.65
C ASP A 84 -14.28 -9.74 -7.49
N PHE A 85 -13.14 -9.35 -6.89
CA PHE A 85 -12.06 -8.64 -7.61
C PHE A 85 -11.62 -9.36 -8.90
N ALA A 86 -11.59 -10.69 -8.88
CA ALA A 86 -11.21 -11.49 -10.04
C ALA A 86 -12.10 -11.27 -11.27
N SER A 87 -13.34 -10.79 -11.10
CA SER A 87 -14.27 -10.50 -12.18
C SER A 87 -14.44 -9.00 -12.48
N ASN A 88 -14.18 -8.12 -11.49
CA ASN A 88 -14.55 -6.72 -11.59
C ASN A 88 -13.42 -5.71 -11.35
N ASN A 89 -12.22 -6.18 -10.98
CA ASN A 89 -11.02 -5.38 -10.76
C ASN A 89 -11.26 -4.14 -9.87
N THR A 90 -12.18 -4.23 -8.90
CA THR A 90 -12.58 -3.10 -8.06
C THR A 90 -11.80 -3.11 -6.74
N ILE A 91 -11.22 -1.97 -6.40
CA ILE A 91 -10.59 -1.73 -5.09
C ILE A 91 -11.23 -0.51 -4.43
N TYR A 92 -11.13 -0.47 -3.10
CA TYR A 92 -11.55 0.67 -2.30
C TYR A 92 -10.34 1.24 -1.59
N ILE A 93 -10.23 2.56 -1.60
CA ILE A 93 -9.12 3.28 -0.99
C ILE A 93 -9.69 4.33 -0.04
N SER A 94 -9.14 4.41 1.16
CA SER A 94 -9.41 5.53 2.08
C SER A 94 -8.29 6.56 2.00
N TYR A 95 -8.63 7.84 2.20
CA TYR A 95 -7.63 8.91 2.27
C TYR A 95 -8.16 10.11 3.06
N ILE A 96 -7.25 10.97 3.49
CA ILE A 96 -7.65 12.27 4.07
C ILE A 96 -7.50 13.32 2.98
N GLU A 97 -8.63 13.89 2.59
CA GLU A 97 -8.68 15.03 1.69
C GLU A 97 -8.40 16.30 2.50
N ARG A 98 -7.79 17.29 1.87
CA ARG A 98 -7.73 18.63 2.42
C ARG A 98 -8.25 19.57 1.35
N ASP A 99 -9.10 20.51 1.76
CA ASP A 99 -9.53 21.55 0.86
C ASP A 99 -8.33 22.45 0.59
N GLU A 100 -8.13 22.83 -0.67
CA GLU A 100 -7.10 23.80 -1.05
C GLU A 100 -7.31 25.17 -0.39
N LYS A 101 -8.55 25.46 0.04
CA LYS A 101 -8.97 26.73 0.65
C LYS A 101 -9.22 26.64 2.15
N ASP A 102 -9.27 25.43 2.72
CA ASP A 102 -9.45 25.17 4.15
C ASP A 102 -8.71 23.88 4.55
N ASP A 103 -7.58 24.02 5.23
CA ASP A 103 -6.72 22.89 5.59
C ASP A 103 -7.18 22.15 6.85
N ALA A 104 -8.33 22.54 7.43
CA ALA A 104 -9.01 21.82 8.49
C ALA A 104 -9.49 20.44 8.00
N PHE A 105 -9.26 19.41 8.83
CA PHE A 105 -9.39 18.00 8.49
C PHE A 105 -10.72 17.62 7.80
N SER A 106 -10.66 17.03 6.60
CA SER A 106 -11.80 16.34 5.98
C SER A 106 -11.43 14.89 5.58
N GLY A 107 -11.99 13.89 6.26
CA GLY A 107 -11.79 12.48 5.88
C GLY A 107 -12.72 12.08 4.74
N ARG A 108 -12.22 11.41 3.69
CA ARG A 108 -13.05 10.88 2.58
C ARG A 108 -12.69 9.43 2.22
N SER A 109 -13.64 8.71 1.66
CA SER A 109 -13.41 7.38 1.07
C SER A 109 -13.89 7.42 -0.38
N ASN A 110 -13.12 6.83 -1.30
CA ASN A 110 -13.47 6.81 -2.72
C ASN A 110 -13.28 5.40 -3.32
N ARG A 111 -14.00 5.15 -4.42
CA ARG A 111 -13.92 3.90 -5.19
C ARG A 111 -12.96 4.10 -6.36
N ALA A 112 -12.01 3.19 -6.53
CA ALA A 112 -11.14 3.17 -7.70
C ALA A 112 -11.37 1.87 -8.51
N ARG A 113 -11.23 1.97 -9.83
CA ARG A 113 -11.23 0.80 -10.73
C ARG A 113 -9.81 0.60 -11.25
N TYR A 114 -9.31 -0.62 -11.14
CA TYR A 114 -8.03 -1.02 -11.70
C TYR A 114 -8.22 -1.34 -13.20
N ALA A 115 -7.45 -0.68 -14.07
CA ALA A 115 -7.44 -0.90 -15.51
C ALA A 115 -5.99 -1.01 -16.01
#